data_AF-A0A937LJC3-F1
#
_entry.id   AF-A0A937LJC3-F1
#
_cell.length_a   1.000
_cell.length_b   1.000
_cell.length_c   1.000
_cell.angle_alpha   90.00
_cell.angle_beta   90.00
_cell.angle_gamma   90.00
#
_symmetry.space_group_name_H-M   'P 1'
#
loop_
_entity.id
_entity.type
_entity.pdbx_description
1 polymer ?
#
loop_
_entity_poly.entity_id
_entity_poly.type
_entity_poly.pdbx_seq_one_letter_code
_entity_poly.pdbx_strand_id
1 'polypeptide(L)'
;MTTSLILLAAIAAVFVYLIISYRAPDMRKFDHPESATMIEAHEVSDQHDDVVAKLTAYHGQPRPKGIKVVRKRFEEVFASEIDIETRAVDVDGISSEWVLAEGADPN
;
A
#
# COMPACT_ATOMS: atom_id res chain seq x y z
N MET A 1 -52.45 15.22 -11.47
CA MET A 1 -52.02 14.40 -10.32
C MET A 1 -51.51 13.03 -10.76
N THR A 2 -52.28 12.29 -11.58
CA THR A 2 -51.87 10.99 -12.16
C THR A 2 -50.64 11.09 -13.09
N THR A 3 -50.59 12.09 -13.96
CA THR A 3 -49.45 12.34 -14.86
C THR A 3 -48.15 12.63 -14.11
N SER A 4 -48.21 13.43 -13.04
CA SER A 4 -47.06 13.73 -12.19
C SER A 4 -46.55 12.50 -11.43
N LEU A 5 -47.45 11.62 -10.97
CA LEU A 5 -47.10 10.36 -10.32
C LEU A 5 -46.43 9.37 -11.29
N ILE A 6 -46.95 9.28 -12.53
CA ILE A 6 -46.35 8.43 -13.58
C ILE A 6 -44.95 8.92 -13.93
N LEU A 7 -44.75 10.24 -14.06
CA LEU A 7 -43.44 10.82 -14.34
C LEU A 7 -42.44 10.53 -13.23
N LEU A 8 -42.83 10.67 -11.96
CA LEU A 8 -41.99 10.34 -10.81
C LEU A 8 -41.61 8.85 -10.78
N ALA A 9 -42.56 7.96 -11.07
CA ALA A 9 -42.29 6.52 -11.14
C ALA A 9 -41.32 6.17 -12.27
N ALA A 10 -41.45 6.81 -13.44
CA ALA A 10 -40.54 6.61 -14.56
C ALA A 10 -39.12 7.09 -14.22
N ILE A 11 -38.98 8.25 -13.57
CA ILE A 11 -37.69 8.76 -13.12
C ILE A 11 -37.06 7.81 -12.10
N ALA A 12 -37.83 7.34 -11.11
CA ALA A 12 -37.34 6.38 -10.12
C ALA A 12 -36.89 5.06 -10.78
N ALA A 13 -37.62 4.56 -11.77
CA ALA A 13 -37.25 3.35 -12.50
C ALA A 13 -35.92 3.52 -13.26
N VAL A 14 -35.70 4.68 -13.89
CA VAL A 14 -34.41 4.99 -14.54
C VAL A 14 -33.28 5.00 -13.52
N PHE A 15 -33.45 5.63 -12.36
CA PHE A 15 -32.42 5.62 -11.31
C PHE A 15 -32.11 4.22 -10.80
N VAL A 16 -33.14 3.39 -10.56
CA VAL A 16 -32.95 1.99 -10.15
C VAL A 16 -32.18 1.21 -11.22
N TYR A 17 -32.55 1.38 -12.50
CA TYR A 17 -31.85 0.74 -13.61
C TYR A 17 -30.37 1.16 -13.67
N LEU A 18 -30.08 2.46 -13.51
CA LEU A 18 -28.71 2.96 -13.51
C LEU A 18 -27.90 2.44 -12.30
N ILE A 19 -28.50 2.39 -11.11
CA ILE A 19 -27.83 1.85 -9.91
C ILE A 19 -27.43 0.39 -10.12
N ILE A 20 -28.29 -0.42 -10.74
CA ILE A 20 -28.00 -1.84 -10.99
C ILE A 20 -26.96 -1.98 -12.11
N SER A 21 -27.14 -1.26 -13.22
CA SER A 21 -26.28 -1.39 -14.41
C SER A 21 -24.87 -0.84 -14.21
N TYR A 22 -24.74 0.21 -13.40
CA TYR A 22 -23.46 0.85 -13.07
C TYR A 22 -22.97 0.50 -11.66
N ARG A 23 -23.51 -0.57 -11.05
CA ARG A 23 -23.00 -1.04 -9.77
C ARG A 23 -21.56 -1.51 -9.95
N ALA A 24 -20.62 -0.80 -9.35
CA ALA A 24 -19.24 -1.24 -9.32
C ALA A 24 -19.18 -2.65 -8.67
N PRO A 25 -18.33 -3.55 -9.19
CA PRO A 25 -18.12 -4.83 -8.54
C PRO A 25 -17.62 -4.62 -7.11
N ASP A 26 -17.94 -5.55 -6.21
CA ASP A 26 -17.44 -5.46 -4.84
C ASP A 26 -15.91 -5.64 -4.85
N MET A 27 -15.20 -4.59 -4.46
CA MET A 27 -13.74 -4.58 -4.42
C MET A 27 -13.18 -5.22 -3.14
N ARG A 28 -14.02 -5.43 -2.11
CA ARG A 28 -13.59 -6.06 -0.84
C ARG A 28 -13.05 -7.47 -1.01
N LYS A 29 -13.36 -8.13 -2.13
CA LYS A 29 -12.78 -9.42 -2.51
C LYS A 29 -11.25 -9.40 -2.65
N PHE A 30 -10.65 -8.21 -2.82
CA PHE A 30 -9.20 -8.05 -2.90
C PHE A 30 -8.56 -7.74 -1.54
N ASP A 31 -9.35 -7.37 -0.53
CA ASP A 31 -8.86 -7.11 0.83
C ASP A 31 -8.52 -8.41 1.57
N HIS A 32 -9.10 -9.53 1.13
CA HIS A 32 -8.85 -10.88 1.63
C HIS A 32 -8.52 -11.82 0.46
N PRO A 33 -7.28 -11.79 -0.07
CA PRO A 33 -6.90 -12.72 -1.13
C PRO A 33 -6.93 -14.16 -0.59
N GLU A 34 -7.90 -14.95 -1.04
CA GLU A 34 -8.00 -16.40 -0.77
C GLU A 34 -7.07 -17.22 -1.68
N SER A 35 -5.94 -16.66 -2.10
CA SER A 35 -4.99 -17.42 -2.91
C SER A 35 -4.30 -18.48 -2.05
N ALA A 36 -4.21 -19.70 -2.57
CA ALA A 36 -3.32 -20.71 -2.02
C ALA A 36 -1.91 -20.12 -1.89
N THR A 37 -1.25 -20.36 -0.76
CA THR A 37 0.12 -19.89 -0.55
C THR A 37 1.02 -20.52 -1.60
N MET A 38 1.91 -19.73 -2.19
CA MET A 38 2.86 -20.24 -3.19
C MET A 38 3.91 -21.16 -2.58
N ILE A 39 4.10 -21.10 -1.26
CA ILE A 39 5.01 -21.91 -0.46
C ILE A 39 4.23 -22.57 0.67
N GLU A 40 4.64 -23.77 1.03
CA GLU A 40 4.12 -24.50 2.17
C GLU A 40 4.68 -23.93 3.48
N ALA A 41 3.96 -24.14 4.60
CA ALA A 41 4.37 -23.58 5.90
C ALA A 41 5.77 -24.00 6.36
N HIS A 42 6.23 -25.19 5.95
CA HIS A 42 7.56 -25.71 6.28
C HIS A 42 8.68 -25.16 5.38
N GLU A 43 8.33 -24.48 4.29
CA GLU A 43 9.26 -23.82 3.38
C GLU A 43 9.50 -22.36 3.75
N VAL A 44 8.74 -21.84 4.73
CA VAL A 44 8.93 -20.50 5.28
C VAL A 44 10.26 -20.46 6.02
N SER A 45 11.11 -19.50 5.67
CA SER A 45 12.42 -19.35 6.30
C SER A 45 12.32 -18.58 7.62
N ASP A 46 13.25 -18.82 8.54
CA ASP A 46 13.34 -18.08 9.81
C ASP A 46 13.42 -16.56 9.58
N GLN A 47 14.08 -16.11 8.50
CA GLN A 47 14.18 -14.69 8.16
C GLN A 47 12.83 -14.09 7.76
N HIS A 48 11.94 -14.87 7.14
CA HIS A 48 10.59 -14.41 6.85
C HIS A 48 9.82 -14.16 8.16
N ASP A 49 9.91 -15.07 9.11
CA ASP A 49 9.25 -14.94 10.41
C ASP A 49 9.76 -13.73 11.19
N ASP A 50 11.07 -13.46 11.13
CA ASP A 50 11.67 -12.25 11.71
C ASP A 50 11.09 -10.96 11.10
N VAL A 51 10.90 -10.92 9.77
CA VAL A 51 10.30 -9.77 9.08
C VAL A 51 8.83 -9.62 9.47
N VAL A 52 8.07 -10.70 9.51
CA VAL A 52 6.66 -10.69 9.94
C VAL A 52 6.53 -10.21 11.39
N ALA A 53 7.43 -10.64 12.27
CA ALA A 53 7.46 -10.18 13.65
C ALA A 53 7.73 -8.67 13.75
N LYS A 54 8.72 -8.15 13.00
CA LYS A 54 9.01 -6.70 12.94
C LYS A 54 7.82 -5.88 12.43
N LEU A 55 7.16 -6.34 11.36
CA LEU A 55 5.98 -5.67 10.81
C LEU A 55 4.80 -5.71 11.78
N THR A 56 4.56 -6.85 12.43
CA THR A 56 3.51 -7.00 13.44
C THR A 56 3.74 -6.04 14.61
N ALA A 57 4.97 -5.93 15.09
CA ALA A 57 5.34 -4.98 16.14
C ALA A 57 5.16 -3.52 15.68
N TYR A 58 5.49 -3.19 14.43
CA TYR A 58 5.26 -1.86 13.86
C TYR A 58 3.76 -1.51 13.78
N HIS A 59 2.93 -2.40 13.25
CA HIS A 59 1.50 -2.16 13.11
C HIS A 59 0.72 -2.20 14.43
N GLY A 60 1.23 -2.92 15.44
CA GLY A 60 0.60 -3.02 16.76
C GLY A 60 0.75 -1.77 17.64
N GLN A 61 1.64 -0.83 17.30
CA GLN A 61 1.82 0.39 18.09
C GLN A 61 0.84 1.50 17.66
N PRO A 62 0.37 2.34 18.60
CA PRO A 62 -0.43 3.52 18.29
C PRO A 62 0.25 4.42 17.24
N ARG A 63 -0.53 4.93 16.29
CA ARG A 63 0.00 5.83 15.26
C ARG A 63 0.39 7.17 15.90
N PRO A 64 1.68 7.59 15.82
CA PRO A 64 2.09 8.86 16.39
C PRO A 64 1.49 10.03 15.61
N LYS A 65 1.31 11.17 16.28
CA LYS A 65 0.88 12.41 15.64
C LYS A 65 2.08 13.10 14.98
N GLY A 66 1.90 13.56 13.75
CA GLY A 66 2.91 14.34 13.01
C GLY A 66 3.71 13.52 12.00
N ILE A 67 3.78 14.02 10.77
CA ILE A 67 4.37 13.30 9.64
C ILE A 67 5.87 13.00 9.81
N LYS A 68 6.63 13.90 10.43
CA LYS A 68 8.07 13.71 10.68
C LYS A 68 8.33 12.51 11.61
N VAL A 69 7.52 12.37 12.65
CA VAL A 69 7.63 11.26 13.61
C VAL A 69 7.24 9.94 12.94
N VAL A 70 6.19 9.95 12.12
CA VAL A 70 5.79 8.76 11.35
C VAL A 70 6.88 8.33 10.37
N ARG A 71 7.51 9.27 9.64
CA ARG A 71 8.60 8.97 8.70
C ARG A 71 9.82 8.39 9.39
N LYS A 72 10.31 9.07 10.44
CA LYS A 72 11.44 8.59 11.23
C LYS A 72 11.19 7.18 11.80
N ARG A 73 10.00 6.96 12.35
CA ARG A 73 9.61 5.65 12.89
C ARG A 73 9.60 4.56 11.81
N PHE A 74 9.27 4.89 10.56
CA PHE A 74 9.30 3.95 9.45
C PHE A 74 10.73 3.67 8.98
N GLU A 75 11.57 4.71 8.88
CA GLU A 75 13.00 4.61 8.55
C GLU A 75 13.72 3.64 9.50
N GLU A 76 13.36 3.65 10.79
CA GLU A 76 13.99 2.81 11.82
C GLU A 76 13.59 1.32 11.78
N VAL A 77 12.49 0.92 11.13
CA VAL A 77 11.94 -0.46 11.21
C VAL A 77 12.91 -1.51 10.64
N PHE A 78 13.57 -1.15 9.54
CA PHE A 78 14.52 -2.01 8.84
C PHE A 78 15.90 -1.36 8.71
N ALA A 79 16.16 -0.31 9.49
CA ALA A 79 17.47 0.31 9.54
C ALA A 79 18.51 -0.75 9.91
N SER A 80 19.53 -0.86 9.07
CA SER A 80 20.69 -1.70 9.30
C SER A 80 21.92 -0.93 8.85
N GLU A 81 23.02 -1.11 9.57
CA GLU A 81 24.30 -0.60 9.13
C GLU A 81 24.78 -1.48 7.98
N ILE A 82 24.90 -0.87 6.82
CA ILE A 82 25.41 -1.49 5.59
C ILE A 82 26.58 -0.66 5.10
N ASP A 83 27.64 -1.33 4.65
CA ASP A 83 28.81 -0.67 4.09
C ASP A 83 28.51 -0.25 2.66
N ILE A 84 28.05 0.98 2.51
CA ILE A 84 27.69 1.60 1.24
C ILE A 84 28.23 3.02 1.19
N GLU A 85 28.61 3.46 -0.01
CA GLU A 85 28.87 4.87 -0.26
C GLU A 85 27.61 5.54 -0.78
N THR A 86 27.18 6.62 -0.13
CA THR A 86 26.06 7.45 -0.60
C THR A 86 26.56 8.82 -1.04
N ARG A 87 26.26 9.22 -2.28
CA ARG A 87 26.62 10.54 -2.81
C ARG A 87 25.39 11.31 -3.26
N ALA A 88 25.12 12.44 -2.62
CA ALA A 88 24.04 13.34 -3.01
C ALA A 88 24.25 13.89 -4.43
N VAL A 89 23.20 13.87 -5.24
CA VAL A 89 23.17 14.40 -6.61
C VAL A 89 21.85 15.11 -6.89
N ASP A 90 21.90 16.10 -7.78
CA ASP A 90 20.70 16.75 -8.32
C ASP A 90 20.44 16.18 -9.71
N VAL A 91 19.24 15.64 -9.92
CA VAL A 91 18.79 15.15 -11.22
C VAL A 91 17.61 16.01 -11.64
N ASP A 92 17.86 16.99 -12.51
CA ASP A 92 16.86 17.94 -13.01
C ASP A 92 16.07 18.65 -11.89
N GLY A 93 16.76 19.10 -10.83
CA GLY A 93 16.15 19.77 -9.69
C GLY A 93 15.54 18.84 -8.64
N ILE A 94 15.71 17.52 -8.79
CA ILE A 94 15.25 16.51 -7.83
C ILE A 94 16.43 16.05 -6.97
N SER A 95 16.34 16.32 -5.66
CA SER A 95 17.29 15.82 -4.67
C SER A 95 17.31 14.30 -4.67
N SER A 96 18.45 13.73 -5.06
CA SER A 96 18.65 12.30 -5.26
C SER A 96 19.99 11.85 -4.66
N GLU A 97 20.23 10.54 -4.59
CA GLU A 97 21.47 9.98 -4.06
C GLU A 97 21.92 8.80 -4.94
N TRP A 98 23.21 8.76 -5.28
CA TRP A 98 23.86 7.53 -5.74
C TRP A 98 24.11 6.63 -4.54
N VAL A 99 23.73 5.37 -4.64
CA VAL A 99 24.01 4.33 -3.65
C VAL A 99 24.93 3.32 -4.31
N LEU A 100 26.18 3.27 -3.86
CA LEU A 100 27.24 2.48 -4.47
C LEU A 100 27.66 1.36 -3.51
N ALA A 101 27.76 0.16 -4.08
CA ALA A 101 28.41 -0.96 -3.42
C ALA A 101 29.93 -0.79 -3.49
N GLU A 102 30.64 -1.48 -2.60
CA GLU A 102 32.10 -1.50 -2.60
C GLU A 102 32.67 -1.89 -3.98
N GLY A 103 33.56 -1.05 -4.51
CA GLY A 103 34.23 -1.27 -5.79
C GLY A 103 33.41 -0.92 -7.04
N ALA A 104 32.19 -0.39 -6.90
CA ALA A 104 31.43 0.12 -8.04
C ALA A 104 31.97 1.47 -8.52
N ASP A 105 32.25 1.61 -9.82
CA ASP A 105 32.59 2.90 -10.43
C ASP A 105 31.30 3.61 -10.91
N PRO A 106 30.98 4.80 -10.38
CA PRO A 106 29.82 5.56 -10.81
C PRO A 106 30.02 6.35 -12.13
N ASN A 107 31.20 6.26 -12.78
CA ASN A 107 31.55 7.03 -13.98
C ASN A 107 31.46 6.24 -15.29
#